data_AF-A0A1I7SV66-F1
#
_entry.id   AF-A0A1I7SV66-F1
#
_cell.length_a   1.000
_cell.length_b   1.000
_cell.length_c   1.000
_cell.angle_alpha   90.00
_cell.angle_beta   90.00
_cell.angle_gamma   90.00
#
_symmetry.space_group_name_H-M   'P 1'
#
loop_
_entity.id
_entity.type
_entity.pdbx_description
1 polymer ?
#
loop_
_entity_poly.entity_id
_entity_poly.type
_entity_poly.pdbx_seq_one_letter_code
_entity_poly.pdbx_strand_id
1 'polypeptide(L)'
;METQSQLSTESENSNPSCSQRHRMRKQVHFSELSMTSVLSPTVIRINCGGQLIEVTRETLESYPKSALYELTKNLRPNDEIFIDRDPYGLRTIVDYFRCGVRILYSECTTTANAEYLEKEAEFYGFDDIAIKCGALYNFKVKSEVSWRPDVIDSYYPLFAKCIVDPNLVVPFTYERNSHLVARCIACEFSYEPKQGHIFVFNIQEWAALKHHMGVMIGITEKLLGPTCVLVRWANGIQTHLPKTALRVVVDDL
;
A
#
# COMPACT_ATOMS: atom_id res chain seq x y z
N MET A 1 59.11 16.21 -32.98
CA MET A 1 59.13 14.75 -33.24
C MET A 1 58.05 14.17 -32.35
N GLU A 2 56.77 14.27 -32.75
CA GLU A 2 56.06 13.23 -33.54
C GLU A 2 56.17 11.88 -32.82
N THR A 3 55.14 11.38 -32.15
CA THR A 3 54.03 10.68 -32.83
C THR A 3 52.80 10.50 -31.91
N GLN A 4 51.62 10.52 -32.54
CA GLN A 4 50.27 10.30 -32.00
C GLN A 4 49.97 8.81 -31.77
N SER A 5 48.97 8.51 -30.91
CA SER A 5 48.04 7.36 -30.98
C SER A 5 47.13 7.36 -29.74
N GLN A 6 46.04 8.14 -29.68
CA GLN A 6 44.63 7.71 -29.86
C GLN A 6 44.25 6.27 -29.42
N LEU A 7 43.29 6.16 -28.50
CA LEU A 7 42.16 5.19 -28.43
C LEU A 7 41.37 5.49 -27.11
N SER A 8 40.33 6.33 -27.11
CA SER A 8 38.89 6.02 -27.29
C SER A 8 38.26 5.20 -26.13
N THR A 9 37.57 5.84 -25.18
CA THR A 9 36.11 6.06 -25.04
C THR A 9 35.34 4.97 -24.25
N GLU A 10 34.75 5.42 -23.14
CA GLU A 10 33.39 5.18 -22.62
C GLU A 10 32.61 3.92 -23.06
N SER A 11 32.02 3.21 -22.08
CA SER A 11 30.61 2.82 -22.20
C SER A 11 29.94 2.65 -20.83
N GLU A 12 28.90 3.48 -20.66
CA GLU A 12 27.89 3.45 -19.63
C GLU A 12 26.96 2.24 -19.83
N ASN A 13 26.67 1.51 -18.76
CA ASN A 13 25.68 0.44 -18.75
C ASN A 13 24.28 1.04 -18.52
N SER A 14 23.66 1.51 -19.60
CA SER A 14 22.23 1.82 -19.65
C SER A 14 21.46 0.60 -20.19
N ASN A 15 20.63 0.00 -19.33
CA ASN A 15 19.66 -1.03 -19.71
C ASN A 15 18.68 -0.48 -20.78
N PRO A 16 18.45 -1.20 -21.89
CA PRO A 16 17.61 -0.68 -22.96
C PRO A 16 16.11 -0.87 -22.66
N SER A 17 15.39 0.22 -22.82
CA SER A 17 13.94 0.31 -22.93
C SER A 17 13.38 -0.60 -24.03
N CYS A 18 12.21 -1.17 -23.76
CA CYS A 18 11.41 -1.97 -24.69
C CYS A 18 10.90 -1.10 -25.86
N SER A 19 11.71 -0.91 -26.91
CA SER A 19 11.25 -0.51 -28.24
C SER A 19 12.33 -0.74 -29.29
N GLN A 20 11.89 -1.14 -30.49
CA GLN A 20 12.66 -1.30 -31.73
C GLN A 20 13.31 -2.67 -32.01
N ARG A 21 12.58 -3.52 -32.74
CA ARG A 21 13.18 -4.41 -33.75
C ARG A 21 12.43 -4.23 -35.07
N HIS A 22 13.15 -3.79 -36.09
CA HIS A 22 12.68 -3.74 -37.47
C HIS A 22 13.30 -4.90 -38.26
N ARG A 23 12.47 -5.43 -39.19
CA ARG A 23 12.77 -6.23 -40.40
C ARG A 23 13.08 -7.72 -40.24
N MET A 24 12.16 -8.55 -40.79
CA MET A 24 12.37 -9.35 -42.00
C MET A 24 11.01 -9.82 -42.54
N ARG A 25 10.71 -9.49 -43.81
CA ARG A 25 9.52 -9.94 -44.55
C ARG A 25 9.69 -11.42 -44.90
N LYS A 26 8.72 -12.26 -44.53
CA LYS A 26 8.37 -13.48 -45.26
C LYS A 26 6.94 -13.31 -45.76
N GLN A 27 6.77 -13.24 -47.08
CA GLN A 27 5.46 -13.39 -47.71
C GLN A 27 5.03 -14.84 -47.51
N VAL A 28 3.96 -15.04 -46.76
CA VAL A 28 3.21 -16.29 -46.73
C VAL A 28 1.83 -15.95 -47.26
N HIS A 29 1.50 -16.54 -48.40
CA HIS A 29 0.20 -16.42 -49.04
C HIS A 29 -0.81 -17.16 -48.16
N PHE A 30 -1.65 -16.42 -47.43
CA PHE A 30 -2.66 -16.98 -46.55
C PHE A 30 -4.03 -16.58 -47.09
N SER A 31 -4.70 -17.57 -47.70
CA SER A 31 -6.06 -17.49 -48.20
C SER A 31 -7.04 -17.20 -47.06
N GLU A 32 -7.94 -16.25 -47.34
CA GLU A 32 -9.21 -15.94 -46.67
C GLU A 32 -9.52 -16.69 -45.37
N LEU A 33 -9.25 -16.04 -44.24
CA LEU A 33 -9.87 -16.36 -42.97
C LEU A 33 -10.56 -15.11 -42.43
N SER A 34 -11.87 -15.29 -42.25
CA SER A 34 -12.88 -14.35 -41.79
C SER A 34 -12.41 -13.39 -40.69
N MET A 35 -12.70 -12.10 -40.87
CA MET A 35 -12.58 -11.05 -39.87
C MET A 35 -13.26 -11.47 -38.56
N THR A 36 -12.49 -11.82 -37.53
CA THR A 36 -12.95 -11.67 -36.16
C THR A 36 -13.02 -10.17 -35.91
N SER A 37 -14.24 -9.61 -35.88
CA SER A 37 -14.44 -8.24 -35.40
C SER A 37 -13.80 -8.14 -34.01
N VAL A 38 -12.77 -7.31 -33.87
CA VAL A 38 -12.26 -6.92 -32.57
C VAL A 38 -13.40 -6.13 -31.92
N LEU A 39 -14.22 -6.80 -31.12
CA LEU A 39 -15.33 -6.18 -30.41
C LEU A 39 -14.71 -5.15 -29.47
N SER A 40 -14.91 -3.87 -29.77
CA SER A 40 -14.55 -2.80 -28.84
C SER A 40 -15.24 -3.06 -27.51
N PRO A 41 -14.53 -2.95 -26.37
CA PRO A 41 -15.11 -3.21 -25.06
C PRO A 41 -16.34 -2.32 -24.88
N THR A 42 -17.45 -2.91 -24.41
CA THR A 42 -18.67 -2.15 -24.13
C THR A 42 -18.41 -1.25 -22.93
N VAL A 43 -18.47 0.07 -23.13
CA VAL A 43 -18.28 1.07 -22.07
C VAL A 43 -19.63 1.50 -21.52
N ILE A 44 -19.73 1.52 -20.19
CA ILE A 44 -20.86 2.03 -19.42
C ILE A 44 -20.45 3.35 -18.76
N ARG A 45 -21.35 4.33 -18.78
CA ARG A 45 -21.14 5.66 -18.20
C ARG A 45 -21.91 5.79 -16.90
N ILE A 46 -21.20 6.13 -15.83
CA ILE A 46 -21.78 6.33 -14.50
C ILE A 46 -21.45 7.75 -14.08
N ASN A 47 -22.47 8.58 -13.88
CA ASN A 47 -22.34 9.90 -13.33
C ASN A 47 -22.45 9.82 -11.80
N CYS A 48 -21.32 9.89 -11.10
CA CYS A 48 -21.27 9.80 -9.65
C CYS A 48 -21.02 11.19 -9.06
N GLY A 49 -22.02 11.74 -8.37
CA GLY A 49 -21.90 13.06 -7.73
C GLY A 49 -21.57 14.21 -8.68
N GLY A 50 -21.94 14.08 -9.96
CA GLY A 50 -21.64 15.06 -11.02
C GLY A 50 -20.36 14.78 -11.80
N GLN A 51 -19.59 13.74 -11.46
CA GLN A 51 -18.41 13.33 -12.21
C GLN A 51 -18.69 12.07 -13.03
N LEU A 52 -18.43 12.14 -14.33
CA LEU A 52 -18.58 11.01 -15.23
C LEU A 52 -17.40 10.03 -15.06
N ILE A 53 -17.72 8.78 -14.77
CA ILE A 53 -16.80 7.65 -14.65
C ILE A 53 -17.16 6.63 -15.72
N GLU A 54 -16.17 6.26 -16.54
CA GLU A 54 -16.31 5.26 -17.60
C GLU A 54 -15.72 3.92 -17.13
N VAL A 55 -16.54 2.87 -17.22
CA VAL A 55 -16.20 1.52 -16.78
C VAL A 55 -16.56 0.54 -17.89
N THR A 56 -15.73 -0.48 -18.09
CA THR A 56 -16.07 -1.53 -19.06
C THR A 56 -17.10 -2.48 -18.46
N ARG A 57 -17.99 -3.01 -19.31
CA ARG A 57 -18.94 -4.06 -18.92
C ARG A 57 -18.24 -5.27 -18.32
N GLU A 58 -17.09 -5.66 -18.89
CA GLU A 58 -16.26 -6.75 -18.38
C GLU A 58 -15.82 -6.53 -16.93
N THR A 59 -15.41 -5.31 -16.57
CA THR A 59 -15.07 -4.96 -15.18
C THR A 59 -16.27 -5.14 -14.24
N LEU A 60 -17.47 -4.74 -14.65
CA LEU A 60 -18.68 -4.89 -13.83
C LEU A 60 -19.12 -6.36 -13.72
N GLU A 61 -18.99 -7.12 -14.81
CA GLU A 61 -19.31 -8.55 -14.88
C GLU A 61 -18.36 -9.42 -14.05
N SER A 62 -17.15 -8.95 -13.75
CA SER A 62 -16.23 -9.65 -12.85
C SER A 62 -16.77 -9.77 -11.41
N TYR A 63 -17.76 -8.94 -11.04
CA TYR A 63 -18.44 -8.97 -9.74
C TYR A 63 -19.96 -8.93 -9.89
N PRO A 64 -20.59 -10.02 -10.36
CA PRO A 64 -22.01 -10.05 -10.72
C PRO A 64 -22.95 -10.02 -9.51
N LYS A 65 -22.42 -10.17 -8.29
CA LYS A 65 -23.18 -10.08 -7.04
C LYS A 65 -23.31 -8.64 -6.52
N SER A 66 -22.56 -7.71 -7.10
CA SER A 66 -22.53 -6.32 -6.61
C SER A 66 -23.82 -5.57 -6.94
N ALA A 67 -24.20 -4.66 -6.06
CA ALA A 67 -25.31 -3.75 -6.32
C ALA A 67 -25.03 -2.88 -7.55
N LEU A 68 -23.76 -2.49 -7.76
CA LEU A 68 -23.36 -1.74 -8.94
C LEU A 68 -23.60 -2.52 -10.24
N TYR A 69 -23.28 -3.81 -10.29
CA TYR A 69 -23.58 -4.65 -11.44
C TYR A 69 -25.09 -4.77 -11.67
N GLU A 70 -25.86 -5.01 -10.61
CA GLU A 70 -27.33 -5.12 -10.72
C GLU A 70 -27.99 -3.85 -11.27
N LEU A 71 -27.47 -2.67 -10.91
CA LEU A 71 -27.92 -1.38 -11.42
C LEU A 71 -27.53 -1.13 -12.89
N THR A 72 -26.43 -1.73 -13.34
CA THR A 72 -25.83 -1.42 -14.65
C THR A 72 -26.02 -2.53 -15.71
N LYS A 73 -26.40 -3.75 -15.30
CA LYS A 73 -26.42 -4.93 -16.19
C LYS A 73 -27.25 -4.75 -17.45
N ASN A 74 -28.38 -4.04 -17.36
CA ASN A 74 -29.32 -3.80 -18.46
C ASN A 74 -29.03 -2.52 -19.26
N LEU A 75 -28.01 -1.74 -18.89
CA LEU A 75 -27.66 -0.50 -19.59
C LEU A 75 -27.06 -0.80 -20.96
N ARG A 76 -27.52 -0.09 -21.98
CA ARG A 76 -26.95 -0.17 -23.32
C ARG A 76 -25.69 0.71 -23.41
N PRO A 77 -24.84 0.52 -24.43
CA PRO A 77 -23.73 1.43 -24.69
C PRO A 77 -24.24 2.88 -24.80
N ASN A 78 -23.57 3.80 -24.11
CA ASN A 78 -23.93 5.22 -23.96
C ASN A 78 -25.13 5.55 -23.06
N ASP A 79 -25.83 4.56 -22.49
CA ASP A 79 -26.77 4.86 -21.41
C ASP A 79 -25.97 5.37 -20.20
N GLU A 80 -26.49 6.38 -19.52
CA GLU A 80 -25.91 7.00 -18.33
C GLU A 80 -26.82 6.78 -17.13
N ILE A 81 -26.23 6.39 -16.00
CA ILE A 81 -26.93 6.39 -14.71
C ILE A 81 -26.31 7.42 -13.78
N PHE A 82 -27.15 8.05 -12.97
CA PHE A 82 -26.72 8.94 -11.92
C PHE A 82 -26.69 8.23 -10.57
N ILE A 83 -25.61 8.41 -9.81
CA ILE A 83 -25.43 7.93 -8.45
C ILE A 83 -25.07 9.12 -7.57
N ASP A 84 -25.89 9.40 -6.56
CA ASP A 84 -25.69 10.49 -5.62
C ASP A 84 -24.68 10.11 -4.51
N ARG A 85 -23.42 9.90 -4.92
CA ARG A 85 -22.29 9.57 -4.04
C ARG A 85 -21.04 10.32 -4.46
N ASP A 86 -20.06 10.36 -3.57
CA ASP A 86 -18.75 10.92 -3.86
C ASP A 86 -18.01 10.06 -4.90
N PRO A 87 -17.57 10.64 -6.04
CA PRO A 87 -16.90 9.90 -7.10
C PRO A 87 -15.56 9.28 -6.70
N TYR A 88 -14.91 9.75 -5.63
CA TYR A 88 -13.63 9.20 -5.17
C TYR A 88 -13.74 7.72 -4.77
N GLY A 89 -14.80 7.35 -4.04
CA GLY A 89 -15.06 5.97 -3.62
C GLY A 89 -15.22 5.02 -4.80
N LEU A 90 -16.14 5.36 -5.72
CA LEU A 90 -16.40 4.54 -6.91
C LEU A 90 -15.15 4.40 -7.79
N ARG A 91 -14.40 5.48 -7.99
CA ARG A 91 -13.15 5.45 -8.78
C ARG A 91 -12.15 4.48 -8.17
N THR A 92 -11.93 4.56 -6.86
CA THR A 92 -10.99 3.69 -6.14
C THR A 92 -11.38 2.22 -6.25
N ILE A 93 -12.67 1.91 -6.09
CA ILE A 93 -13.20 0.55 -6.22
C ILE A 93 -13.04 0.02 -7.65
N VAL A 94 -13.33 0.85 -8.67
CA VAL A 94 -13.12 0.47 -10.07
C VAL A 94 -11.64 0.22 -10.36
N ASP A 95 -10.74 1.05 -9.83
CA ASP A 95 -9.30 0.89 -10.00
C ASP A 95 -8.78 -0.35 -9.27
N TYR A 96 -9.37 -0.74 -8.14
CA TYR A 96 -9.11 -2.04 -7.51
C TYR A 96 -9.43 -3.20 -8.45
N PHE A 97 -10.53 -3.17 -9.21
CA PHE A 97 -10.81 -4.23 -10.20
C PHE A 97 -9.82 -4.26 -11.38
N ARG A 98 -9.15 -3.14 -11.64
CA ARG A 98 -8.14 -3.04 -12.71
C ARG A 98 -6.75 -3.46 -12.24
N CYS A 99 -6.41 -3.18 -10.99
CA CYS A 99 -5.03 -3.23 -10.47
C CYS A 99 -4.84 -4.12 -9.23
N GLY A 100 -5.91 -4.65 -8.64
CA GLY A 100 -5.90 -5.49 -7.45
C GLY A 100 -5.68 -4.74 -6.13
N VAL A 101 -5.28 -5.46 -5.08
CA VAL A 101 -5.17 -4.95 -3.70
C VAL A 101 -4.20 -3.80 -3.52
N ARG A 102 -3.24 -3.62 -4.45
CA ARG A 102 -2.27 -2.52 -4.39
C ARG A 102 -2.95 -1.16 -4.31
N ILE A 103 -4.15 -1.02 -4.88
CA ILE A 103 -4.97 0.19 -4.77
C ILE A 103 -5.47 0.41 -3.34
N LEU A 104 -5.91 -0.65 -2.66
CA LEU A 104 -6.33 -0.51 -1.25
C LEU A 104 -5.14 -0.10 -0.37
N TYR A 105 -3.94 -0.64 -0.62
CA TYR A 105 -2.75 -0.23 0.11
C TYR A 105 -2.31 1.23 -0.17
N SER A 106 -2.60 1.78 -1.35
CA SER A 106 -2.29 3.17 -1.69
C SER A 106 -3.33 4.16 -1.19
N GLU A 107 -4.61 3.77 -1.15
CA GLU A 107 -5.70 4.68 -0.78
C GLU A 107 -6.10 4.58 0.70
N CYS A 108 -6.07 3.38 1.29
CA CYS A 108 -6.34 3.13 2.71
C CYS A 108 -5.10 3.44 3.59
N THR A 109 -4.48 4.60 3.39
CA THR A 109 -3.29 5.03 4.15
C THR A 109 -3.59 5.37 5.59
N THR A 110 -4.84 5.71 5.90
CA THR A 110 -5.31 6.02 7.25
C THR A 110 -6.52 5.16 7.61
N THR A 111 -6.78 5.02 8.91
CA THR A 111 -8.00 4.36 9.40
C THR A 111 -9.26 5.04 8.86
N ALA A 112 -9.28 6.38 8.80
CA ALA A 112 -10.42 7.15 8.28
C ALA A 112 -10.66 6.87 6.79
N ASN A 113 -9.60 6.79 5.97
CA ASN A 113 -9.73 6.47 4.55
C ASN A 113 -10.23 5.04 4.34
N ALA A 114 -9.75 4.10 5.17
CA ALA A 114 -10.19 2.72 5.10
C ALA A 114 -11.66 2.55 5.51
N GLU A 115 -12.09 3.20 6.58
CA GLU A 115 -13.49 3.21 7.02
C GLU A 115 -14.40 3.86 5.97
N TYR A 116 -13.96 4.95 5.34
CA TYR A 116 -14.68 5.56 4.23
C TYR A 116 -14.82 4.59 3.05
N LEU A 117 -13.72 3.97 2.60
CA LEU A 117 -13.75 3.04 1.46
C LEU A 117 -14.52 1.75 1.78
N GLU A 118 -14.51 1.30 3.03
CA GLU A 118 -15.35 0.21 3.50
C GLU A 118 -16.83 0.55 3.30
N LYS A 119 -17.27 1.76 3.69
CA LYS A 119 -18.66 2.21 3.54
C LYS A 119 -19.07 2.40 2.08
N GLU A 120 -18.18 2.91 1.23
CA GLU A 120 -18.44 2.98 -0.21
C GLU A 120 -18.55 1.58 -0.82
N ALA A 121 -17.64 0.66 -0.46
CA ALA A 121 -17.68 -0.72 -0.95
C ALA A 121 -18.97 -1.45 -0.51
N GLU A 122 -19.41 -1.27 0.74
CA GLU A 122 -20.70 -1.76 1.22
C GLU A 122 -21.87 -1.21 0.38
N PHE A 123 -21.87 0.10 0.10
CA PHE A 123 -22.92 0.74 -0.70
C PHE A 123 -23.04 0.14 -2.11
N TYR A 124 -21.90 -0.08 -2.78
CA TYR A 124 -21.87 -0.67 -4.12
C TYR A 124 -22.00 -2.20 -4.13
N GLY A 125 -22.04 -2.84 -2.96
CA GLY A 125 -22.18 -4.30 -2.80
C GLY A 125 -20.90 -5.09 -3.11
N PHE A 126 -19.73 -4.53 -2.78
CA PHE A 126 -18.44 -5.18 -2.91
C PHE A 126 -17.90 -5.64 -1.55
N ASP A 127 -18.57 -6.66 -0.99
CA ASP A 127 -18.32 -7.15 0.38
C ASP A 127 -16.84 -7.50 0.63
N ASP A 128 -16.17 -8.12 -0.33
CA ASP A 128 -14.77 -8.51 -0.22
C ASP A 128 -13.81 -7.32 -0.20
N ILE A 129 -14.14 -6.21 -0.87
CA ILE A 129 -13.39 -4.95 -0.72
C ILE A 129 -13.65 -4.35 0.66
N ALA A 130 -14.91 -4.31 1.10
CA ALA A 130 -15.28 -3.78 2.42
C ALA A 130 -14.55 -4.55 3.54
N ILE A 131 -14.56 -5.88 3.48
CA ILE A 131 -13.83 -6.75 4.41
C ILE A 131 -12.33 -6.45 4.39
N LYS A 132 -11.72 -6.29 3.21
CA LYS A 132 -10.28 -5.97 3.09
C LYS A 132 -9.97 -4.60 3.71
N CYS A 133 -10.76 -3.57 3.41
CA CYS A 133 -10.60 -2.23 4.00
C CYS A 133 -10.68 -2.26 5.52
N GLY A 134 -11.70 -2.90 6.09
CA GLY A 134 -11.83 -3.05 7.55
C GLY A 134 -10.72 -3.90 8.17
N ALA A 135 -10.25 -4.93 7.47
CA ALA A 135 -9.18 -5.81 7.95
C ALA A 135 -7.83 -5.09 8.11
N LEU A 136 -7.50 -4.10 7.27
CA LEU A 136 -6.24 -3.34 7.33
C LEU A 136 -5.99 -2.67 8.69
N TYR A 137 -7.05 -2.38 9.45
CA TYR A 137 -6.97 -1.72 10.75
C TYR A 137 -7.56 -2.55 11.90
N ASN A 138 -7.98 -3.79 11.62
CA ASN A 138 -8.50 -4.73 12.61
C ASN A 138 -7.40 -5.64 13.16
N PHE A 139 -6.61 -5.10 14.08
CA PHE A 139 -5.50 -5.81 14.70
C PHE A 139 -5.99 -6.97 15.59
N LYS A 140 -5.55 -8.19 15.26
CA LYS A 140 -5.70 -9.38 16.11
C LYS A 140 -4.33 -9.82 16.60
N VAL A 141 -4.27 -10.74 17.56
CA VAL A 141 -3.01 -11.40 17.95
C VAL A 141 -2.63 -12.38 16.84
N LYS A 142 -1.34 -12.46 16.50
CA LYS A 142 -0.76 -13.19 15.37
C LYS A 142 -1.09 -12.62 13.97
N SER A 143 -1.59 -11.39 13.90
CA SER A 143 -1.70 -10.67 12.63
C SER A 143 -0.32 -10.28 12.12
N GLU A 144 -0.08 -10.49 10.83
CA GLU A 144 1.04 -9.86 10.15
C GLU A 144 0.76 -8.36 9.99
N VAL A 145 1.77 -7.54 10.26
CA VAL A 145 1.67 -6.08 10.21
C VAL A 145 2.87 -5.50 9.48
N SER A 146 2.65 -4.36 8.84
CA SER A 146 3.69 -3.56 8.19
C SER A 146 3.62 -2.11 8.66
N TRP A 147 4.72 -1.38 8.49
CA TRP A 147 4.72 0.05 8.72
C TRP A 147 3.82 0.77 7.73
N ARG A 148 3.11 1.79 8.22
CA ARG A 148 2.46 2.76 7.36
C ARG A 148 3.50 3.66 6.67
N PRO A 149 3.53 3.78 5.33
CA PRO A 149 4.56 4.54 4.64
C PRO A 149 4.66 6.00 5.08
N ASP A 150 3.53 6.63 5.36
CA ASP A 150 3.42 8.03 5.75
C ASP A 150 3.96 8.33 7.16
N VAL A 151 4.13 7.31 8.01
CA VAL A 151 4.68 7.50 9.36
C VAL A 151 6.16 7.13 9.47
N ILE A 152 6.76 6.46 8.47
CA ILE A 152 8.14 5.95 8.56
C ILE A 152 9.11 7.08 8.90
N ASP A 153 8.98 8.24 8.27
CA ASP A 153 9.89 9.37 8.47
C ASP A 153 9.90 9.88 9.91
N SER A 154 8.75 9.82 10.58
CA SER A 154 8.60 10.21 11.97
C SER A 154 9.05 9.12 12.94
N TYR A 155 8.93 7.84 12.56
CA TYR A 155 9.18 6.71 13.45
C TYR A 155 10.56 6.07 13.30
N TYR A 156 11.23 6.18 12.15
CA TYR A 156 12.52 5.51 11.95
C TYR A 156 13.60 5.90 12.96
N PRO A 157 13.71 7.16 13.45
CA PRO A 157 14.73 7.49 14.43
C PRO A 157 14.47 6.85 15.79
N LEU A 158 13.19 6.65 16.10
CA LEU A 158 12.74 6.07 17.34
C LEU A 158 12.89 4.54 17.28
N PHE A 159 12.54 3.95 16.15
CA PHE A 159 12.69 2.52 15.92
C PHE A 159 14.15 2.07 15.90
N ALA A 160 15.06 2.89 15.35
CA ALA A 160 16.48 2.59 15.37
C ALA A 160 17.03 2.43 16.80
N LYS A 161 16.53 3.21 17.75
CA LYS A 161 16.92 3.06 19.18
C LYS A 161 16.54 1.68 19.74
N CYS A 162 15.39 1.13 19.35
CA CYS A 162 14.96 -0.21 19.74
C CYS A 162 15.81 -1.32 19.12
N ILE A 163 16.41 -1.07 17.95
CA ILE A 163 17.34 -2.02 17.33
C ILE A 163 18.68 -2.01 18.07
N VAL A 164 19.15 -0.83 18.46
CA VAL A 164 20.43 -0.66 19.15
C VAL A 164 20.38 -1.15 20.60
N ASP A 165 19.27 -0.89 21.31
CA ASP A 165 19.02 -1.42 22.65
C ASP A 165 17.83 -2.40 22.62
N PRO A 166 18.07 -3.71 22.61
CA PRO A 166 16.99 -4.71 22.63
C PRO A 166 16.15 -4.69 23.90
N ASN A 167 16.62 -4.06 24.99
CA ASN A 167 15.80 -3.87 26.19
C ASN A 167 14.80 -2.71 26.02
N LEU A 168 14.98 -1.89 24.98
CA LEU A 168 14.15 -0.74 24.69
C LEU A 168 12.92 -1.16 23.89
N VAL A 169 11.80 -1.47 24.57
CA VAL A 169 10.56 -1.92 23.90
C VAL A 169 9.68 -0.75 23.43
N VAL A 170 9.76 0.42 24.08
CA VAL A 170 9.05 1.62 23.62
C VAL A 170 10.05 2.55 22.96
N PRO A 171 9.81 2.98 21.71
CA PRO A 171 10.81 3.71 20.94
C PRO A 171 10.97 5.18 21.37
N PHE A 172 10.08 5.69 22.23
CA PHE A 172 10.08 7.08 22.71
C PHE A 172 10.76 7.19 24.07
N THR A 173 11.84 7.97 24.15
CA THR A 173 12.64 8.23 25.36
C THR A 173 12.78 9.73 25.60
N TYR A 174 12.74 10.16 26.87
CA TYR A 174 12.98 11.53 27.30
C TYR A 174 13.63 11.56 28.69
N GLU A 175 14.28 12.69 29.00
CA GLU A 175 14.88 12.91 30.31
C GLU A 175 13.90 13.63 31.23
N ARG A 176 13.72 13.11 32.45
CA ARG A 176 12.90 13.71 33.50
C ARG A 176 13.65 13.63 34.82
N ASN A 177 13.95 14.78 35.42
CA ASN A 177 14.63 14.87 36.72
C ASN A 177 15.94 14.04 36.79
N SER A 178 16.78 14.11 35.75
CA SER A 178 18.03 13.33 35.61
C SER A 178 17.85 11.81 35.47
N HIS A 179 16.61 11.33 35.28
CA HIS A 179 16.31 9.94 34.95
C HIS A 179 15.80 9.83 33.51
N LEU A 180 16.31 8.84 32.76
CA LEU A 180 15.78 8.51 31.44
C LEU A 180 14.49 7.71 31.59
N VAL A 181 13.42 8.17 30.95
CA VAL A 181 12.12 7.50 30.94
C VAL A 181 11.70 7.25 29.51
N ALA A 182 11.23 6.04 29.22
CA ALA A 182 10.59 5.71 27.96
C ALA A 182 9.07 5.67 28.16
N ARG A 183 8.30 6.34 27.31
CA ARG A 183 6.83 6.41 27.43
C ARG A 183 6.14 6.32 26.08
N CYS A 184 5.08 5.53 26.00
CA CYS A 184 4.28 5.46 24.78
C CYS A 184 3.52 6.77 24.55
N ILE A 185 3.46 7.24 23.29
CA ILE A 185 2.70 8.45 22.94
C ILE A 185 1.19 8.21 22.90
N ALA A 186 0.75 6.96 22.84
CA ALA A 186 -0.66 6.59 22.63
C ALA A 186 -1.29 5.86 23.84
N CYS A 187 -0.53 5.59 24.90
CA CYS A 187 -1.06 5.04 26.14
C CYS A 187 -0.21 5.45 27.36
N GLU A 188 -0.62 5.04 28.54
CA GLU A 188 0.02 5.42 29.81
C GLU A 188 1.25 4.58 30.15
N PHE A 189 1.65 3.64 29.29
CA PHE A 189 2.79 2.78 29.54
C PHE A 189 4.10 3.59 29.56
N SER A 190 4.83 3.49 30.66
CA SER A 190 6.20 3.98 30.79
C SER A 190 7.11 2.94 31.43
N TYR A 191 8.39 2.97 31.10
CA TYR A 191 9.42 2.21 31.79
C TYR A 191 10.73 3.01 31.84
N GLU A 192 11.57 2.69 32.81
CA GLU A 192 12.90 3.26 32.95
C GLU A 192 13.91 2.31 32.30
N PRO A 193 14.56 2.70 31.19
CA PRO A 193 15.62 1.89 30.60
C PRO A 193 16.79 1.77 31.60
N LYS A 194 17.46 0.63 31.61
CA LYS A 194 18.65 0.45 32.48
C LYS A 194 19.71 1.48 32.06
N GLN A 195 20.26 2.21 33.04
CA GLN A 195 21.08 3.42 32.92
C GLN A 195 22.39 3.32 32.08
N GLY A 196 22.67 2.20 31.39
CA GLY A 196 23.93 1.97 30.69
C GLY A 196 23.98 2.36 29.20
N HIS A 197 22.86 2.76 28.59
CA HIS A 197 22.73 2.81 27.13
C HIS A 197 22.22 4.15 26.58
N ILE A 198 22.74 5.27 27.09
CA ILE A 198 22.70 6.52 26.31
C ILE A 198 23.73 6.37 25.19
N PHE A 199 23.38 5.58 24.17
CA PHE A 199 24.20 5.51 22.98
C PHE A 199 24.18 6.88 22.32
N VAL A 200 25.36 7.48 22.13
CA VAL A 200 25.53 8.56 21.17
C VAL A 200 25.21 7.95 19.82
N PHE A 201 24.00 8.22 19.35
CA PHE A 201 23.40 7.55 18.22
C PHE A 201 23.35 8.54 17.05
N ASN A 202 24.17 8.28 16.03
CA ASN A 202 24.16 9.07 14.80
C ASN A 202 23.02 8.57 13.89
N ILE A 203 21.90 9.31 13.86
CA ILE A 203 20.73 8.91 13.08
C ILE A 203 21.00 8.83 11.58
N GLN A 204 21.95 9.62 11.07
CA GLN A 204 22.28 9.67 9.64
C GLN A 204 22.87 8.34 9.15
N GLU A 205 23.58 7.60 10.00
CA GLU A 205 24.11 6.26 9.68
C GLU A 205 23.00 5.21 9.51
N TRP A 206 21.80 5.51 10.01
CA TRP A 206 20.63 4.63 9.95
C TRP A 206 19.64 5.04 8.86
N ALA A 207 20.03 5.91 7.92
CA ALA A 207 19.17 6.28 6.79
C ALA A 207 18.69 5.07 5.96
N ALA A 208 19.50 4.00 5.88
CA ALA A 208 19.10 2.76 5.23
C ALA A 208 17.92 2.05 5.94
N LEU A 209 17.79 2.21 7.26
CA LEU A 209 16.69 1.64 8.03
C LEU A 209 15.34 2.21 7.59
N LYS A 210 15.27 3.50 7.24
CA LYS A 210 14.05 4.13 6.73
C LYS A 210 13.50 3.37 5.53
N HIS A 211 14.33 3.05 4.54
CA HIS A 211 13.93 2.25 3.39
C HIS A 211 13.54 0.82 3.79
N HIS A 212 14.31 0.21 4.69
CA HIS A 212 14.05 -1.15 5.14
C HIS A 212 12.72 -1.30 5.90
N MET A 213 12.34 -0.30 6.71
CA MET A 213 11.05 -0.27 7.40
C MET A 213 9.85 -0.36 6.43
N GLY A 214 9.99 0.18 5.22
CA GLY A 214 8.92 0.13 4.21
C GLY A 214 8.58 -1.28 3.72
N VAL A 215 9.48 -2.24 3.91
CA VAL A 215 9.30 -3.66 3.53
C VAL A 215 9.33 -4.60 4.73
N MET A 216 9.42 -4.05 5.94
CA MET A 216 9.55 -4.85 7.16
C MET A 216 8.19 -5.37 7.60
N ILE A 217 8.13 -6.68 7.85
CA ILE A 217 6.96 -7.36 8.40
C ILE A 217 7.21 -7.72 9.86
N GLY A 218 6.19 -7.52 10.68
CA GLY A 218 6.15 -7.95 12.06
C GLY A 218 4.90 -8.76 12.35
N ILE A 219 4.90 -9.42 13.50
CA ILE A 219 3.77 -10.21 14.00
C ILE A 219 3.29 -9.57 15.29
N THR A 220 1.99 -9.34 15.40
CA THR A 220 1.38 -8.85 16.63
C THR A 220 1.38 -9.94 17.71
N GLU A 221 2.06 -9.69 18.82
CA GLU A 221 2.11 -10.64 19.93
C GLU A 221 1.03 -10.40 20.97
N LYS A 222 0.73 -9.12 21.21
CA LYS A 222 -0.24 -8.71 22.24
C LYS A 222 -0.89 -7.39 21.88
N LEU A 223 -2.20 -7.32 22.05
CA LEU A 223 -2.94 -6.05 22.00
C LEU A 223 -2.80 -5.34 23.36
N LEU A 224 -2.40 -4.07 23.32
CA LEU A 224 -2.17 -3.25 24.51
C LEU A 224 -3.29 -2.22 24.59
N GLY A 225 -4.45 -2.66 25.10
CA GLY A 225 -5.65 -1.84 25.13
C GLY A 225 -6.18 -1.50 23.72
N PRO A 226 -6.96 -0.42 23.59
CA PRO A 226 -7.58 -0.05 22.32
C PRO A 226 -6.58 0.56 21.34
N THR A 227 -5.56 1.30 21.81
CA THR A 227 -4.72 2.16 20.98
C THR A 227 -3.39 1.55 20.55
N CYS A 228 -2.89 0.54 21.26
CA CYS A 228 -1.51 0.07 21.07
C CYS A 228 -1.41 -1.44 20.83
N VAL A 229 -0.26 -1.86 20.33
CA VAL A 229 0.08 -3.25 20.04
C VAL A 229 1.56 -3.50 20.30
N LEU A 230 1.88 -4.69 20.80
CA LEU A 230 3.23 -5.21 20.88
C LEU A 230 3.50 -6.03 19.62
N VAL A 231 4.55 -5.67 18.88
CA VAL A 231 4.94 -6.31 17.62
C VAL A 231 6.31 -6.92 17.78
N ARG A 232 6.47 -8.17 17.36
CA ARG A 232 7.78 -8.79 17.12
C ARG A 232 8.11 -8.69 15.64
N TRP A 233 9.18 -7.97 15.31
CA TRP A 233 9.66 -7.80 13.94
C TRP A 233 10.47 -9.01 13.47
N ALA A 234 10.61 -9.18 12.16
CA ALA A 234 11.39 -10.26 11.56
C ALA A 234 12.86 -10.30 12.02
N ASN A 235 13.42 -9.17 12.44
CA ASN A 235 14.78 -9.08 13.01
C ASN A 235 14.85 -9.48 14.50
N GLY A 236 13.75 -9.94 15.10
CA GLY A 236 13.67 -10.39 16.48
C GLY A 236 13.35 -9.30 17.51
N ILE A 237 13.41 -8.02 17.13
CA ILE A 237 13.13 -6.89 18.03
C ILE A 237 11.63 -6.83 18.35
N GLN A 238 11.32 -6.54 19.61
CA GLN A 238 9.95 -6.30 20.07
C GLN A 238 9.74 -4.80 20.27
N THR A 239 8.66 -4.26 19.73
CA THR A 239 8.28 -2.86 19.96
C THR A 239 6.81 -2.69 20.32
N HIS A 240 6.57 -1.85 21.30
CA HIS A 240 5.27 -1.30 21.64
C HIS A 240 5.02 -0.08 20.75
N LEU A 241 4.02 -0.18 19.88
CA LEU A 241 3.64 0.89 18.96
C LEU A 241 2.15 1.24 19.05
N PRO A 242 1.77 2.49 18.77
CA PRO A 242 0.40 2.83 18.43
C PRO A 242 -0.06 2.04 17.22
N LYS A 243 -1.30 1.52 17.23
CA LYS A 243 -1.92 0.86 16.07
C LYS A 243 -1.94 1.77 14.84
N THR A 244 -2.05 3.08 15.06
CA THR A 244 -2.04 4.10 14.00
C THR A 244 -0.71 4.18 13.24
N ALA A 245 0.39 3.63 13.76
CA ALA A 245 1.68 3.58 13.05
C ALA A 245 1.80 2.39 12.08
N LEU A 246 0.83 1.48 12.12
CA LEU A 246 0.88 0.19 11.45
C LEU A 246 -0.37 -0.02 10.61
N ARG A 247 -0.31 -1.04 9.76
CA ARG A 247 -1.47 -1.67 9.11
C ARG A 247 -1.30 -3.17 9.14
N VAL A 248 -2.42 -3.89 9.16
CA VAL A 248 -2.45 -5.34 8.98
C VAL A 248 -2.13 -5.66 7.52
N VAL A 249 -1.33 -6.70 7.29
CA VAL A 249 -1.11 -7.25 5.96
C VAL A 249 -2.29 -8.16 5.63
N VAL A 250 -2.95 -7.89 4.51
CA VAL A 250 -4.07 -8.68 3.99
C VAL A 250 -3.65 -9.37 2.70
N ASP A 251 -3.95 -10.66 2.60
CA ASP A 251 -3.61 -11.46 1.43
C ASP A 251 -4.49 -11.12 0.22
N ASP A 252 -3.90 -11.32 -0.96
CA ASP A 252 -4.65 -11.46 -2.21
C ASP A 252 -5.26 -12.87 -2.24
N LEU A 253 -6.59 -12.96 -2.10
CA LEU A 253 -7.35 -14.19 -2.34
C LEU A 253 -7.27 -14.62 -3.81
#